data_AF-A0A2E7MVE6-F1
#
_entry.id   AF-A0A2E7MVE6-F1
#
_cell.length_a   1.000
_cell.length_b   1.000
_cell.length_c   1.000
_cell.angle_alpha   90.00
_cell.angle_beta   90.00
_cell.angle_gamma   90.00
#
_symmetry.space_group_name_H-M   'P 1'
#
loop_
_entity.id
_entity.type
_entity.pdbx_description
1 polymer ?
#
loop_
_entity_poly.entity_id
_entity_poly.type
_entity_poly.pdbx_seq_one_letter_code
_entity_poly.pdbx_strand_id
1 'polypeptide(L)'
;MYYPLHPFIVHFPIGFLVAALILQTVHLLRPNWICRIVGLWLTGLSSVALLFASITGQAEYKKALNKDNSMEVMTMLDQHQLIGNIITWATIVFFIVWLYLYFKKMEDRRIDKIAQIILFVIVAAVFLTARIGGKLVWEYGVGIK
;
A
#
# COMPACT_ATOMS: atom_id res chain seq x y z
N MET A 1 -21.90 14.37 10.84
CA MET A 1 -20.45 14.54 10.67
C MET A 1 -19.99 13.52 9.64
N TYR A 2 -19.51 13.96 8.47
CA TYR A 2 -18.98 13.05 7.44
C TYR A 2 -17.53 12.74 7.79
N TYR A 3 -17.19 11.45 7.88
CA TYR A 3 -15.82 11.00 8.09
C TYR A 3 -15.28 10.43 6.78
N PRO A 4 -14.23 11.02 6.19
CA PRO A 4 -13.68 10.57 4.92
C PRO A 4 -12.93 9.25 5.12
N LEU A 5 -13.64 8.14 4.89
CA LEU A 5 -13.14 6.79 5.20
C LEU A 5 -11.86 6.44 4.44
N HIS A 6 -11.77 6.83 3.16
CA HIS A 6 -10.62 6.49 2.35
C HIS A 6 -9.32 7.14 2.87
N PRO A 7 -9.23 8.47 3.04
CA PRO A 7 -8.07 9.12 3.67
C PRO A 7 -7.73 8.57 5.06
N PHE A 8 -8.71 8.08 5.83
CA PHE A 8 -8.42 7.41 7.09
C PHE A 8 -7.75 6.05 6.89
N ILE A 9 -8.36 5.17 6.08
CA ILE A 9 -7.93 3.78 5.91
C ILE A 9 -6.56 3.66 5.25
N VAL A 10 -6.18 4.59 4.35
CA VAL A 10 -4.89 4.52 3.64
C VAL A 10 -3.67 4.58 4.57
N HIS A 11 -3.79 5.07 5.81
CA HIS A 11 -2.69 5.10 6.77
C HIS A 11 -2.25 3.69 7.21
N PHE A 12 -3.17 2.74 7.30
CA PHE A 12 -2.87 1.37 7.72
C PHE A 12 -1.95 0.65 6.74
N PRO A 13 -2.25 0.52 5.43
CA PRO A 13 -1.34 -0.14 4.51
C PRO A 13 0.00 0.59 4.38
N ILE A 14 0.02 1.94 4.43
CA ILE A 14 1.27 2.72 4.43
C ILE A 14 2.12 2.34 5.65
N GLY A 15 1.53 2.41 6.85
CA GLY A 15 2.23 2.08 8.09
C GLY A 15 2.74 0.64 8.12
N PHE A 16 1.92 -0.33 7.70
CA PHE A 16 2.30 -1.73 7.66
C PHE A 16 3.42 -2.01 6.65
N LEU A 17 3.40 -1.43 5.44
CA LEU A 17 4.46 -1.63 4.45
C LEU A 17 5.77 -0.97 4.86
N VAL A 18 5.72 0.24 5.42
CA VAL A 18 6.91 0.92 5.94
C VAL A 18 7.50 0.13 7.12
N ALA A 19 6.66 -0.34 8.05
CA ALA A 19 7.10 -1.20 9.14
C ALA A 19 7.67 -2.54 8.62
N ALA A 20 7.03 -3.15 7.62
CA ALA A 20 7.53 -4.38 6.99
C ALA A 20 8.93 -4.17 6.40
N LEU A 21 9.14 -3.08 5.66
CA LEU A 21 10.43 -2.72 5.08
C LEU A 21 11.50 -2.51 6.15
N ILE A 22 11.21 -1.74 7.19
CA ILE A 22 12.16 -1.46 8.28
C ILE A 22 12.50 -2.75 9.02
N LEU A 23 11.51 -3.52 9.46
CA LEU A 23 11.74 -4.72 10.27
C LEU A 23 12.36 -5.86 9.47
N GLN A 24 12.06 -5.98 8.17
CA GLN A 24 12.76 -6.90 7.28
C GLN A 24 14.22 -6.49 7.09
N THR A 25 14.51 -5.18 6.97
CA THR A 25 15.89 -4.65 6.94
C THR A 25 16.63 -5.00 8.23
N VAL A 26 16.00 -4.78 9.40
CA VAL A 26 16.57 -5.15 10.70
C VAL A 26 16.83 -6.64 10.77
N HIS A 27 15.91 -7.49 10.32
CA HIS A 27 16.11 -8.93 10.28
C HIS A 27 17.31 -9.33 9.40
N LEU A 28 17.47 -8.72 8.22
CA LEU A 28 18.60 -9.01 7.32
C LEU A 28 19.95 -8.57 7.89
N LEU A 29 20.00 -7.44 8.62
CA LEU A 29 21.23 -6.90 9.21
C LEU A 29 21.56 -7.49 10.59
N ARG A 30 20.54 -7.83 11.36
CA ARG A 30 20.59 -8.34 12.74
C ARG A 30 19.53 -9.45 12.95
N PRO A 31 19.76 -10.67 12.42
CA PRO A 31 18.76 -11.74 12.44
C PRO A 31 18.26 -12.16 13.82
N ASN A 32 19.05 -11.90 14.88
CA ASN A 32 18.70 -12.24 16.26
C ASN A 32 17.77 -11.22 16.94
N TRP A 33 17.53 -10.04 16.33
CA TRP A 33 16.74 -8.97 16.95
C TRP A 33 15.25 -9.08 16.65
N ILE A 34 14.91 -9.59 15.45
CA ILE A 34 13.53 -9.68 14.97
C ILE A 34 13.34 -11.02 14.26
N CYS A 35 12.21 -11.66 14.52
CA CYS A 35 11.84 -12.90 13.84
C CYS A 35 11.63 -12.65 12.34
N ARG A 36 12.17 -13.56 11.52
CA ARG A 36 12.11 -13.51 10.05
C ARG A 36 10.71 -13.31 9.48
N ILE A 37 9.69 -13.86 10.14
CA ILE A 37 8.31 -13.87 9.64
C ILE A 37 7.58 -12.53 9.83
N VAL A 38 8.13 -11.59 10.60
CA VAL A 38 7.44 -10.34 10.97
C VAL A 38 7.15 -9.47 9.74
N GLY A 39 8.13 -9.27 8.86
CA GLY A 39 7.95 -8.47 7.63
C GLY A 39 6.89 -9.08 6.70
N LEU A 40 6.83 -10.41 6.65
CA LEU A 40 5.86 -11.17 5.87
C LEU A 40 4.44 -10.93 6.38
N TRP A 41 4.20 -11.04 7.69
CA TRP A 41 2.85 -10.82 8.24
C TRP A 41 2.40 -9.37 8.16
N LEU A 42 3.30 -8.41 8.34
CA LEU A 42 2.99 -6.99 8.11
C LEU A 42 2.59 -6.72 6.66
N THR A 43 3.25 -7.37 5.70
CA THR A 43 2.84 -7.32 4.28
C THR A 43 1.46 -7.94 4.05
N GLY A 44 1.13 -9.03 4.75
CA GLY A 44 -0.20 -9.62 4.74
C GLY A 44 -1.28 -8.70 5.30
N LEU A 45 -1.03 -8.08 6.46
CA LEU A 45 -1.93 -7.08 7.06
C LEU A 45 -2.10 -5.87 6.14
N SER A 46 -1.03 -5.42 5.49
CA SER A 46 -1.13 -4.38 4.47
C SER A 46 -1.99 -4.81 3.28
N SER A 47 -1.89 -6.04 2.80
CA SER A 47 -2.71 -6.54 1.70
C SER A 47 -4.20 -6.44 2.02
N VAL A 48 -4.59 -6.82 3.24
CA VAL A 48 -5.97 -6.69 3.71
C VAL A 48 -6.38 -5.22 3.79
N ALA A 49 -5.53 -4.36 4.36
CA ALA A 49 -5.83 -2.93 4.48
C ALA A 49 -5.90 -2.20 3.13
N LEU A 50 -5.08 -2.60 2.14
CA LEU A 50 -5.12 -2.11 0.76
C LEU A 50 -6.45 -2.44 0.08
N LEU A 51 -7.01 -3.64 0.30
CA LEU A 51 -8.35 -3.98 -0.21
C LEU A 51 -9.41 -3.03 0.34
N PHE A 52 -9.40 -2.77 1.65
CA PHE A 52 -10.33 -1.80 2.25
C PHE A 52 -10.10 -0.37 1.73
N ALA A 53 -8.84 0.03 1.54
CA ALA A 53 -8.49 1.32 0.95
C ALA A 53 -9.00 1.45 -0.49
N SER A 54 -8.87 0.41 -1.31
CA SER A 54 -9.37 0.37 -2.70
C SER A 54 -10.90 0.42 -2.75
N ILE A 55 -11.60 -0.35 -1.89
CA ILE A 55 -13.07 -0.33 -1.81
C ILE A 55 -13.59 1.06 -1.43
N THR A 56 -13.02 1.66 -0.38
CA THR A 56 -13.43 3.00 0.06
C THR A 56 -13.01 4.09 -0.93
N GLY A 57 -11.86 3.95 -1.58
CA GLY A 57 -11.40 4.86 -2.63
C GLY A 57 -12.31 4.81 -3.86
N GLN A 58 -12.78 3.63 -4.25
CA GLN A 58 -13.74 3.48 -5.35
C GLN A 58 -15.08 4.14 -5.04
N ALA A 59 -15.52 4.12 -3.78
CA ALA A 59 -16.73 4.82 -3.36
C ALA A 59 -16.56 6.35 -3.47
N GLU A 60 -15.41 6.88 -3.06
CA GLU A 60 -15.10 8.31 -3.21
C GLU A 60 -14.91 8.73 -4.67
N TYR A 61 -14.29 7.88 -5.49
CA TYR A 61 -14.15 8.08 -6.93
C TYR A 61 -15.52 8.25 -7.62
N LYS A 62 -16.49 7.37 -7.32
CA LYS A 62 -17.85 7.47 -7.86
C LYS A 62 -18.56 8.77 -7.46
N LYS A 63 -18.31 9.28 -6.26
CA LYS A 63 -18.85 10.58 -5.82
C LYS A 63 -18.20 11.73 -6.59
N ALA A 64 -16.89 11.66 -6.81
CA ALA A 64 -16.15 12.69 -7.55
C ALA A 64 -16.58 12.78 -9.02
N LEU A 65 -16.96 11.66 -9.65
CA LEU A 65 -17.53 11.66 -11.01
C LEU A 65 -18.85 12.43 -11.14
N ASN A 66 -19.63 12.51 -10.06
CA ASN A 66 -20.90 13.22 -10.04
C ASN A 66 -20.75 14.71 -9.71
N LYS A 67 -19.51 15.20 -9.57
CA LYS A 67 -19.19 16.60 -9.31
C LYS A 67 -18.56 17.24 -10.53
N ASP A 68 -18.74 18.56 -10.67
CA ASP A 68 -18.12 19.37 -11.72
C ASP A 68 -16.64 19.65 -11.38
N ASN A 69 -15.82 18.61 -11.50
CA ASN A 69 -14.37 18.69 -11.29
C ASN A 69 -13.67 19.09 -12.60
N SER A 70 -12.57 19.83 -12.50
CA SER A 70 -11.75 20.17 -13.67
C SER A 70 -11.12 18.91 -14.30
N MET A 71 -10.80 18.99 -15.59
CA MET A 71 -10.13 17.91 -16.32
C MET A 71 -8.79 17.51 -15.68
N GLU A 72 -8.07 18.46 -15.11
CA GLU A 72 -6.82 18.21 -14.38
C GLU A 72 -7.05 17.34 -13.14
N VAL A 73 -8.07 17.68 -12.33
CA VAL A 73 -8.43 16.91 -11.14
C VAL A 73 -8.87 15.50 -11.50
N MET A 74 -9.68 15.35 -12.55
CA MET A 74 -10.11 14.04 -13.04
C MET A 74 -8.92 13.18 -13.51
N THR A 75 -7.97 13.78 -14.23
CA THR A 75 -6.76 13.07 -14.68
C THR A 75 -5.91 12.61 -13.50
N MET A 76 -5.70 13.46 -12.49
CA MET A 76 -4.97 13.06 -11.27
C MET A 76 -5.71 11.97 -10.49
N LEU A 77 -7.04 12.05 -10.43
CA LEU A 77 -7.88 11.06 -9.75
C LEU A 77 -7.80 9.69 -10.43
N ASP A 78 -7.88 9.64 -11.76
CA ASP A 78 -7.73 8.41 -12.55
C ASP A 78 -6.33 7.81 -12.38
N GLN A 79 -5.29 8.64 -12.41
CA GLN A 79 -3.91 8.20 -12.16
C GLN A 79 -3.74 7.63 -10.75
N HIS A 80 -4.27 8.30 -9.73
CA HIS A 80 -4.23 7.83 -8.36
C HIS A 80 -4.94 6.49 -8.19
N GLN A 81 -6.13 6.35 -8.78
CA GLN A 81 -6.91 5.10 -8.76
C GLN A 81 -6.17 3.96 -9.45
N LEU A 82 -5.60 4.20 -10.65
CA LEU A 82 -4.86 3.21 -11.40
C LEU A 82 -3.64 2.70 -10.62
N ILE A 83 -2.80 3.62 -10.12
CA ILE A 83 -1.59 3.27 -9.37
C ILE A 83 -1.98 2.58 -8.05
N GLY A 84 -3.01 3.05 -7.35
CA GLY A 84 -3.50 2.43 -6.12
C GLY A 84 -3.96 0.98 -6.34
N ASN A 85 -4.67 0.72 -7.43
CA ASN A 85 -5.12 -0.63 -7.78
C ASN A 85 -3.94 -1.54 -8.16
N ILE A 86 -2.97 -1.04 -8.93
CA ILE A 86 -1.74 -1.80 -9.25
C ILE A 86 -1.01 -2.18 -7.96
N ILE A 87 -0.81 -1.23 -7.03
CA ILE A 87 -0.14 -1.49 -5.75
C ILE A 87 -0.91 -2.52 -4.92
N THR A 88 -2.25 -2.42 -4.89
CA THR A 88 -3.11 -3.36 -4.15
C THR A 88 -2.90 -4.79 -4.64
N TRP A 89 -3.05 -5.02 -5.95
CA TRP A 89 -2.90 -6.35 -6.52
C TRP A 89 -1.45 -6.86 -6.48
N ALA A 90 -0.47 -5.99 -6.75
CA ALA A 90 0.93 -6.35 -6.66
C ALA A 90 1.32 -6.78 -5.24
N THR A 91 0.83 -6.08 -4.21
CA THR A 91 1.11 -6.42 -2.81
C THR A 91 0.46 -7.74 -2.40
N ILE A 92 -0.79 -7.99 -2.83
CA ILE A 92 -1.50 -9.26 -2.58
C ILE A 92 -0.75 -10.43 -3.22
N VAL A 93 -0.42 -10.31 -4.51
CA VAL A 93 0.33 -11.36 -5.24
C VAL A 93 1.70 -11.57 -4.59
N PHE A 94 2.40 -10.50 -4.27
CA PHE A 94 3.69 -10.56 -3.58
C PHE A 94 3.57 -11.28 -2.23
N PHE A 95 2.58 -10.95 -1.42
CA PHE A 95 2.35 -11.61 -0.14
C PHE A 95 2.10 -13.11 -0.31
N ILE A 96 1.22 -13.51 -1.24
CA ILE A 96 0.92 -14.93 -1.48
C ILE A 96 2.17 -15.69 -1.93
N VAL A 97 2.93 -15.13 -2.88
CA VAL A 97 4.17 -15.73 -3.37
C VAL A 97 5.21 -15.82 -2.26
N TRP A 98 5.38 -14.77 -1.46
CA TRP A 98 6.34 -14.75 -0.36
C TRP A 98 5.94 -15.74 0.74
N LEU A 99 4.67 -15.80 1.12
CA LEU A 99 4.11 -16.79 2.05
C LEU A 99 4.39 -18.22 1.59
N TYR A 100 4.08 -18.53 0.33
CA TYR A 100 4.32 -19.84 -0.25
C TYR A 100 5.82 -20.21 -0.24
N LEU A 101 6.68 -19.30 -0.71
CA LEU A 101 8.11 -19.54 -0.78
C LEU A 101 8.76 -19.64 0.60
N TYR A 102 8.28 -18.85 1.57
CA TYR A 102 8.75 -18.88 2.95
C TYR A 102 8.57 -20.28 3.55
N PHE A 103 7.38 -20.88 3.42
CA PHE A 103 7.13 -22.22 3.96
C PHE A 103 7.74 -23.34 3.11
N LYS A 104 7.77 -23.21 1.77
CA LYS A 104 8.33 -24.24 0.89
C LYS A 104 9.87 -24.31 0.96
N LYS A 105 10.53 -23.19 1.23
CA LYS A 105 11.99 -23.05 1.20
C LYS A 105 12.50 -22.34 2.45
N MET A 106 12.10 -22.83 3.62
CA MET A 106 12.40 -22.19 4.92
C MET A 106 13.90 -21.95 5.17
N GLU A 107 14.80 -22.73 4.59
CA GLU A 107 16.25 -22.54 4.79
C GLU A 107 16.88 -21.53 3.80
N ASP A 108 16.19 -21.20 2.71
CA ASP A 108 16.72 -20.33 1.67
C ASP A 108 16.56 -18.84 2.04
N ARG A 109 17.65 -18.25 2.54
CA ARG A 109 17.71 -16.83 2.90
C ARG A 109 17.77 -15.87 1.70
N ARG A 110 17.93 -16.38 0.46
CA ARG A 110 17.91 -15.52 -0.75
C ARG A 110 16.52 -14.94 -0.97
N ILE A 111 15.47 -15.67 -0.57
CA ILE A 111 14.08 -15.23 -0.63
C ILE A 111 13.88 -13.93 0.15
N ASP A 112 14.51 -13.81 1.33
CA ASP A 112 14.36 -12.61 2.18
C ASP A 112 14.98 -11.36 1.55
N LYS A 113 16.10 -11.53 0.84
CA LYS A 113 16.77 -10.45 0.11
C LYS A 113 15.95 -10.00 -1.09
N ILE A 114 15.35 -10.95 -1.83
CA ILE A 114 14.47 -10.63 -2.96
C ILE A 114 13.20 -9.94 -2.44
N ALA A 115 12.60 -10.46 -1.38
CA ALA A 115 11.43 -9.85 -0.74
C ALA A 115 11.72 -8.43 -0.26
N GLN A 116 12.91 -8.16 0.29
CA GLN A 116 13.35 -6.83 0.67
C GLN A 116 13.41 -5.85 -0.52
N ILE A 117 13.93 -6.28 -1.67
CA ILE A 117 13.99 -5.44 -2.88
C ILE A 117 12.58 -5.12 -3.37
N ILE A 118 11.69 -6.12 -3.40
CA ILE A 118 10.30 -5.93 -3.83
C ILE A 118 9.56 -5.00 -2.85
N LEU A 119 9.74 -5.18 -1.53
CA LEU A 119 9.17 -4.29 -0.50
C LEU A 119 9.61 -2.85 -0.70
N PHE A 120 10.88 -2.60 -1.00
CA PHE A 120 11.39 -1.26 -1.25
C PHE A 120 10.67 -0.61 -2.44
N VAL A 121 10.51 -1.34 -3.54
CA VAL A 121 9.79 -0.86 -4.74
C VAL A 121 8.32 -0.57 -4.43
N ILE A 122 7.63 -1.46 -3.69
CA ILE A 122 6.24 -1.26 -3.28
C ILE A 122 6.10 -0.01 -2.41
N VAL A 123 6.96 0.15 -1.40
CA VAL A 123 6.93 1.32 -0.50
C VAL A 123 7.19 2.63 -1.26
N ALA A 124 8.15 2.63 -2.19
CA ALA A 124 8.40 3.79 -3.04
C ALA A 124 7.18 4.16 -3.90
N ALA A 125 6.52 3.16 -4.49
CA ALA A 125 5.29 3.37 -5.26
C ALA A 125 4.12 3.87 -4.37
N VAL A 126 4.03 3.38 -3.14
CA VAL A 126 3.06 3.85 -2.15
C VAL A 126 3.25 5.33 -1.81
N PHE A 127 4.50 5.78 -1.63
CA PHE A 127 4.75 7.21 -1.40
C PHE A 127 4.42 8.08 -2.63
N LEU A 128 4.65 7.57 -3.84
CA LEU A 128 4.24 8.26 -5.06
C LEU A 128 2.71 8.45 -5.12
N THR A 129 1.94 7.38 -4.87
CA THR A 129 0.47 7.50 -4.88
C THR A 129 -0.06 8.32 -3.70
N ALA A 130 0.58 8.26 -2.53
CA ALA A 130 0.23 9.07 -1.37
C ALA A 130 0.42 10.58 -1.64
N ARG A 131 1.44 10.96 -2.42
CA ARG A 131 1.64 12.35 -2.85
C ARG A 131 0.47 12.83 -3.72
N ILE A 132 0.02 12.02 -4.68
CA ILE A 132 -1.10 12.37 -5.57
C ILE A 132 -2.40 12.46 -4.75
N GLY A 133 -2.68 11.46 -3.91
CA GLY A 133 -3.84 11.46 -3.01
C GLY A 133 -3.84 12.67 -2.06
N GLY A 134 -2.67 13.03 -1.51
CA GLY A 134 -2.50 14.23 -0.70
C GLY A 134 -2.87 15.51 -1.44
N LYS A 135 -2.45 15.69 -2.70
CA LYS A 135 -2.85 16.84 -3.52
C LYS A 135 -4.35 16.88 -3.78
N LEU A 136 -4.92 15.75 -4.20
CA LEU A 136 -6.37 15.62 -4.43
C LEU A 136 -7.19 16.05 -3.21
N VAL A 137 -6.74 15.67 -2.02
CA VAL A 137 -7.41 16.00 -0.76
C VAL A 137 -7.15 17.44 -0.31
N TRP A 138 -5.89 17.87 -0.21
CA TRP A 138 -5.51 19.13 0.43
C TRP A 138 -5.60 20.35 -0.48
N GLU A 139 -5.32 20.20 -1.78
CA GLU A 139 -5.37 21.29 -2.75
C GLU A 139 -6.76 21.37 -3.40
N TYR A 140 -7.32 20.21 -3.77
CA TYR A 140 -8.58 20.14 -4.53
C TYR A 140 -9.81 19.74 -3.71
N GLY A 141 -9.65 19.33 -2.44
CA GLY A 141 -10.78 19.01 -1.56
C GLY A 141 -11.53 17.71 -1.90
N VAL A 142 -10.99 16.89 -2.79
CA VAL A 142 -11.62 15.63 -3.23
C VAL A 142 -11.73 14.66 -2.06
N GLY A 143 -12.92 14.09 -1.85
CA GLY A 143 -13.17 13.13 -0.78
C GLY A 143 -13.32 13.73 0.62
N ILE A 144 -13.32 15.07 0.75
CA ILE A 144 -13.63 15.76 2.02
C ILE A 144 -14.81 16.73 1.85
N LYS A 145 -14.87 17.44 0.73
CA LYS A 145 -15.98 18.32 0.36
C LYS A 145 -16.90 17.62 -0.62
#